data_AF-A6DUJ5-F1
#
_entry.id   AF-A6DUJ5-F1
#
_cell.length_a   1.000
_cell.length_b   1.000
_cell.length_c   1.000
_cell.angle_alpha   90.00
_cell.angle_beta   90.00
_cell.angle_gamma   90.00
#
_symmetry.space_group_name_H-M   'P 1'
#
loop_
_entity.id
_entity.type
_entity.pdbx_description
1 polymer ?
#
loop_
_entity_poly.entity_id
_entity_poly.type
_entity_poly.pdbx_seq_one_letter_code
_entity_poly.pdbx_strand_id
1 'polypeptide(L)'
;MNKGEFEPSELGSPQGGVISPLIANVYLNEFDQEMMRRGHRIVRYADDILIFTRSQSAAENALAQASKILEEDLKLTVNKEKTHLAHSSTGIKFLGVKIFGWCTQIQQKKIKAFKGKVKLITKRNSPVNLQRVIDELRPKMRGFANYFRVANCKKLFEELMAWIRRRLRSKQMKLWKKPAKLQRVLRQRGYQGDFKAIKMISWRNACSQHAHYSMPNSLFDELKLFDMNKVETGISVPSW
;
A
#
# COMPACT_ATOMS: atom_id res chain seq x y z
N MET A 1 8.90 29.26 -5.95
CA MET A 1 8.22 30.26 -6.81
C MET A 1 8.58 31.63 -6.28
N ASN A 2 9.65 32.20 -6.81
CA ASN A 2 9.90 33.64 -6.72
C ASN A 2 9.73 34.22 -8.13
N LYS A 3 9.12 35.40 -8.17
CA LYS A 3 8.87 36.32 -9.29
C LYS A 3 9.61 36.01 -10.60
N GLY A 4 8.90 35.52 -11.61
CA GLY A 4 9.06 35.83 -13.05
C GLY A 4 10.44 35.79 -13.75
N GLU A 5 11.53 35.46 -13.06
CA GLU A 5 12.88 35.42 -13.57
C GLU A 5 13.23 33.97 -13.92
N PHE A 6 13.71 33.76 -15.15
CA PHE A 6 14.19 32.46 -15.61
C PHE A 6 15.61 32.27 -15.09
N GLU A 7 15.79 31.40 -14.11
CA GLU A 7 17.11 30.97 -13.68
C GLU A 7 17.61 29.83 -14.61
N PRO A 8 18.82 29.93 -15.16
CA PRO A 8 19.39 28.84 -15.95
C PRO A 8 19.55 27.61 -15.06
N SER A 9 18.98 26.48 -15.49
CA SER A 9 19.17 25.20 -14.83
C SER A 9 20.42 24.53 -15.39
N GLU A 10 21.57 24.77 -14.75
CA GLU A 10 22.86 24.21 -15.18
C GLU A 10 22.95 22.68 -14.97
N LEU A 11 22.19 22.14 -14.00
CA LEU A 11 22.18 20.72 -13.67
C LEU A 11 20.76 20.20 -13.41
N GLY A 12 20.52 18.98 -13.87
CA GLY A 12 19.27 18.25 -13.64
C GLY A 12 18.23 18.43 -14.74
N SER A 13 17.25 17.52 -14.75
CA SER A 13 16.09 17.61 -15.63
C SER A 13 14.89 18.17 -14.84
N PRO A 14 14.02 19.02 -15.43
CA PRO A 14 12.86 19.55 -14.73
C PRO A 14 11.99 18.43 -14.16
N GLN A 15 11.76 18.42 -12.84
CA GLN A 15 10.90 17.41 -12.22
C GLN A 15 9.47 17.57 -12.73
N GLY A 16 9.00 16.58 -13.51
CA GLY A 16 7.68 16.61 -14.15
C GLY A 16 7.72 16.84 -15.66
N GLY A 17 8.91 17.02 -16.25
CA GLY A 17 9.07 16.94 -17.70
C GLY A 17 8.72 15.55 -18.22
N VAL A 18 7.91 15.47 -19.28
CA VAL A 18 7.45 14.19 -19.87
C VAL A 18 8.63 13.33 -20.31
N ILE A 19 9.74 13.96 -20.72
CA ILE A 19 10.96 13.29 -21.21
C ILE A 19 11.95 12.89 -20.09
N SER A 20 11.84 13.49 -18.90
CA SER A 20 12.79 13.29 -17.80
C SER A 20 12.96 11.82 -17.38
N PRO A 21 11.90 10.98 -17.31
CA PRO A 21 12.06 9.56 -17.00
C PRO A 21 12.87 8.79 -18.05
N LEU A 22 12.74 9.16 -19.33
CA LEU A 22 13.50 8.53 -20.41
C LEU A 22 14.98 8.89 -20.31
N ILE A 23 15.29 10.17 -20.12
CA ILE A 23 16.67 10.66 -19.97
C ILE A 23 17.34 9.97 -18.79
N ALA A 24 16.66 9.86 -17.64
CA ALA A 24 17.20 9.16 -16.48
C ALA A 24 17.54 7.69 -16.76
N ASN A 25 16.71 7.00 -17.56
CA ASN A 25 16.98 5.61 -17.93
C ASN A 25 18.13 5.47 -18.93
N VAL A 26 18.23 6.37 -19.92
CA VAL A 26 19.35 6.40 -20.86
C VAL A 26 20.66 6.67 -20.13
N TYR A 27 20.65 7.63 -19.20
CA TYR A 27 21.81 8.00 -18.41
C TYR A 27 22.32 6.85 -17.53
N LEU A 28 21.42 6.14 -16.85
CA LEU A 28 21.77 5.02 -15.97
C LEU A 28 22.02 3.70 -16.72
N ASN A 29 21.82 3.66 -18.04
CA ASN A 29 22.07 2.45 -18.82
C ASN A 29 23.55 2.02 -18.78
N GLU A 30 24.48 2.98 -18.85
CA GLU A 30 25.92 2.69 -18.75
C GLU A 30 26.27 1.97 -17.45
N PHE A 31 25.70 2.43 -16.32
CA PHE A 31 25.85 1.75 -15.03
C PHE A 31 25.33 0.31 -15.07
N ASP A 32 24.15 0.09 -15.64
CA ASP A 32 23.56 -1.25 -15.72
C ASP A 32 24.45 -2.19 -16.55
N GLN A 33 24.92 -1.73 -17.71
CA GLN A 33 25.77 -2.52 -18.60
C GLN A 33 27.10 -2.88 -17.94
N GLU A 34 27.75 -1.94 -17.26
CA GLU A 34 29.04 -2.18 -16.61
C GLU A 34 28.91 -3.17 -15.44
N MET A 35 27.83 -3.04 -14.65
CA MET A 35 27.55 -3.99 -13.56
C MET A 35 27.23 -5.39 -14.09
N MET A 36 26.47 -5.48 -15.18
CA MET A 36 26.18 -6.76 -15.85
C MET A 36 27.44 -7.40 -16.45
N ARG A 37 28.30 -6.61 -17.10
CA ARG A 37 29.58 -7.06 -17.67
C ARG A 37 30.51 -7.66 -16.61
N ARG A 38 30.45 -7.14 -15.38
CA ARG A 38 31.18 -7.66 -14.20
C ARG A 38 30.52 -8.89 -13.57
N GLY A 39 29.39 -9.36 -14.10
CA GLY A 39 28.69 -10.55 -13.62
C GLY A 39 27.76 -10.32 -12.42
N HIS A 40 27.43 -9.07 -12.09
CA HIS A 40 26.47 -8.79 -11.02
C HIS A 40 25.03 -9.03 -11.47
N ARG A 41 24.21 -9.56 -10.56
CA ARG A 41 22.76 -9.65 -10.73
C ARG A 41 22.13 -8.38 -10.17
N ILE A 42 21.60 -7.54 -11.04
CA ILE A 42 21.03 -6.24 -10.67
C ILE A 42 19.53 -6.17 -10.96
N VAL A 43 18.81 -5.40 -10.14
CA VAL A 43 17.44 -4.99 -10.40
C VAL A 43 17.37 -3.49 -10.15
N ARG A 44 16.94 -2.73 -11.15
CA ARG A 44 16.79 -1.27 -11.05
C ARG A 44 15.35 -0.85 -11.32
N TYR A 45 14.87 0.10 -10.53
CA TYR A 45 13.61 0.80 -10.77
C TYR A 45 13.84 2.30 -10.55
N ALA A 46 13.91 3.06 -11.64
CA ALA A 46 14.36 4.45 -11.62
C ALA A 46 15.72 4.58 -10.91
N ASP A 47 15.75 5.25 -9.75
CA ASP A 47 16.90 5.47 -8.88
C ASP A 47 17.10 4.38 -7.81
N ASP A 48 16.09 3.54 -7.55
CA ASP A 48 16.21 2.44 -6.60
C ASP A 48 16.91 1.23 -7.27
N ILE A 49 18.13 0.92 -6.81
CA ILE A 49 18.98 -0.16 -7.34
C ILE A 49 19.18 -1.24 -6.28
N LEU A 50 19.04 -2.51 -6.67
CA LEU A 50 19.41 -3.68 -5.90
C LEU A 50 20.52 -4.45 -6.62
N ILE A 51 21.57 -4.79 -5.89
CA ILE A 51 22.67 -5.64 -6.36
C ILE A 51 22.70 -6.89 -5.48
N PHE A 52 22.59 -8.07 -6.09
CA PHE A 52 22.55 -9.34 -5.35
C PHE A 52 23.91 -10.04 -5.38
N THR A 53 24.41 -10.43 -4.21
CA THR A 53 25.66 -11.16 -4.02
C THR A 53 25.45 -12.36 -3.09
N ARG A 54 26.43 -13.28 -3.03
CA ARG A 54 26.36 -14.50 -2.21
C ARG A 54 27.07 -14.37 -0.85
N SER A 55 27.95 -13.38 -0.69
CA SER A 55 28.69 -13.14 0.56
C SER A 55 28.69 -11.66 0.92
N GLN A 56 28.89 -11.36 2.20
CA GLN A 56 29.01 -9.99 2.68
C GLN A 56 30.21 -9.27 2.07
N SER A 57 31.38 -9.93 2.01
CA SER A 57 32.58 -9.36 1.39
C SER A 57 32.38 -9.00 -0.09
N ALA A 58 31.64 -9.83 -0.84
CA ALA A 58 31.28 -9.53 -2.21
C ALA A 58 30.28 -8.36 -2.30
N ALA A 59 29.38 -8.22 -1.31
CA ALA A 59 28.45 -7.09 -1.24
C ALA A 59 29.18 -5.76 -0.97
N GLU A 60 30.15 -5.76 -0.07
CA GLU A 60 31.00 -4.60 0.22
C GLU A 60 31.81 -4.18 -1.01
N ASN A 61 32.44 -5.14 -1.71
CA ASN A 61 33.14 -4.86 -2.95
C ASN A 61 32.19 -4.32 -4.04
N ALA A 62 31.04 -4.98 -4.24
CA ALA A 62 30.05 -4.53 -5.23
C ALA A 62 29.54 -3.11 -4.93
N LEU A 63 29.34 -2.78 -3.66
CA LEU A 63 28.95 -1.43 -3.23
C LEU A 63 30.05 -0.40 -3.56
N ALA A 64 31.31 -0.71 -3.26
CA ALA A 64 32.43 0.16 -3.57
C ALA A 64 32.57 0.40 -5.08
N GLN A 65 32.47 -0.66 -5.89
CA GLN A 65 32.51 -0.56 -7.35
C GLN A 65 31.32 0.25 -7.91
N ALA A 66 30.10 -0.04 -7.44
CA ALA A 66 28.91 0.69 -7.87
C ALA A 66 29.00 2.18 -7.53
N SER A 67 29.50 2.51 -6.34
CA SER A 67 29.69 3.90 -5.91
C SER A 67 30.73 4.61 -6.77
N LYS A 68 31.83 3.91 -7.10
CA LYS A 68 32.86 4.44 -7.99
C LYS A 68 32.31 4.78 -9.38
N ILE A 69 31.57 3.87 -10.02
CA ILE A 69 30.99 4.11 -11.35
C ILE A 69 29.99 5.28 -11.31
N LEU A 70 29.13 5.31 -10.29
CA LEU A 70 28.14 6.37 -10.15
C LEU A 70 28.78 7.75 -9.92
N GLU A 71 29.79 7.84 -9.06
CA GLU A 71 30.43 9.12 -8.70
C GLU A 71 31.49 9.57 -9.72
N GLU A 72 32.32 8.66 -10.25
CA GLU A 72 33.41 9.00 -11.15
C GLU A 72 32.95 9.11 -12.62
N ASP A 73 32.21 8.13 -13.13
CA ASP A 73 31.85 8.09 -14.56
C ASP A 73 30.57 8.88 -14.80
N LEU A 74 29.56 8.67 -13.94
CA LEU A 74 28.24 9.28 -14.07
C LEU A 74 28.06 10.56 -13.23
N LYS A 75 29.07 11.01 -12.48
CA LYS A 75 29.03 12.26 -11.71
C LYS A 75 27.79 12.42 -10.82
N LEU A 76 27.24 11.30 -10.32
CA LEU A 76 26.08 11.25 -9.42
C LEU A 76 26.53 11.01 -7.99
N THR A 77 25.98 11.77 -7.05
CA THR A 77 26.24 11.56 -5.62
C THR A 77 25.39 10.45 -5.05
N VAL A 78 26.02 9.43 -4.43
CA VAL A 78 25.30 8.33 -3.79
C VAL A 78 24.76 8.75 -2.42
N ASN A 79 23.49 8.46 -2.16
CA ASN A 79 22.89 8.69 -0.85
C ASN A 79 23.33 7.59 0.15
N LYS A 80 24.35 7.88 0.95
CA LYS A 80 24.94 6.94 1.93
C LYS A 80 23.98 6.53 3.06
N GLU A 81 22.97 7.35 3.38
CA GLU A 81 21.99 6.99 4.41
C GLU A 81 20.98 5.94 3.92
N LYS A 82 20.58 6.04 2.65
CA LYS A 82 19.67 5.07 2.02
C LYS A 82 20.40 3.80 1.60
N THR A 83 21.67 3.91 1.26
CA THR A 83 22.49 2.80 0.79
C THR A 83 22.99 1.98 1.96
N HIS A 84 22.59 0.71 2.02
CA HIS A 84 22.98 -0.18 3.11
C HIS A 84 23.05 -1.62 2.63
N LEU A 85 23.92 -2.39 3.26
CA LEU A 85 23.95 -3.84 3.08
C LEU A 85 22.75 -4.45 3.81
N ALA A 86 22.03 -5.32 3.12
CA ALA A 86 20.87 -6.01 3.67
C ALA A 86 20.97 -7.50 3.37
N HIS A 87 20.64 -8.33 4.35
CA HIS A 87 20.61 -9.77 4.18
C HIS A 87 19.19 -10.24 3.83
N SER A 88 19.07 -11.25 2.96
CA SER A 88 17.77 -11.76 2.51
C SER A 88 16.92 -12.35 3.65
N SER A 89 17.54 -12.81 4.74
CA SER A 89 16.84 -13.31 5.94
C SER A 89 16.22 -12.19 6.78
N THR A 90 16.85 -11.02 6.85
CA THR A 90 16.30 -9.86 7.56
C THR A 90 15.30 -9.10 6.70
N GLY A 91 15.37 -9.29 5.39
CA GLY A 91 14.42 -8.88 4.36
C GLY A 91 14.73 -7.50 3.78
N ILE A 92 14.77 -7.42 2.46
CA ILE A 92 15.21 -6.27 1.68
C ILE A 92 14.01 -5.36 1.39
N LYS A 93 14.10 -4.09 1.76
CA LYS A 93 13.05 -3.10 1.49
C LYS A 93 13.18 -2.61 0.05
N PHE A 94 12.15 -2.81 -0.76
CA PHE A 94 12.13 -2.36 -2.16
C PHE A 94 10.70 -2.05 -2.59
N LEU A 95 10.47 -0.91 -3.26
CA LEU A 95 9.16 -0.50 -3.81
C LEU A 95 7.94 -0.70 -2.89
N GLY A 96 8.11 -0.45 -1.59
CA GLY A 96 7.01 -0.58 -0.60
C GLY A 96 6.70 -2.01 -0.15
N VAL A 97 7.46 -3.01 -0.62
CA VAL A 97 7.49 -4.37 -0.07
C VAL A 97 8.79 -4.64 0.68
N LYS A 98 8.81 -5.75 1.40
CA LYS A 98 9.97 -6.33 2.07
C LYS A 98 10.12 -7.75 1.55
N ILE A 99 11.20 -8.00 0.83
CA ILE A 99 11.47 -9.25 0.11
C ILE A 99 12.37 -10.12 0.99
N PHE A 100 11.91 -11.32 1.30
CA PHE A 100 12.66 -12.36 1.98
C PHE A 100 12.95 -13.50 1.00
N GLY A 101 13.88 -14.39 1.35
CA GLY A 101 14.17 -15.58 0.52
C GLY A 101 12.97 -16.51 0.33
N TRP A 102 12.02 -16.53 1.26
CA TRP A 102 10.85 -17.42 1.25
C TRP A 102 9.50 -16.71 1.06
N CYS A 103 9.44 -15.38 1.18
CA CYS A 103 8.20 -14.64 1.00
C CYS A 103 8.42 -13.16 0.72
N THR A 104 7.38 -12.49 0.19
CA THR A 104 7.35 -11.02 0.08
C THR A 104 6.23 -10.48 0.95
N GLN A 105 6.52 -9.45 1.75
CA GLN A 105 5.57 -8.82 2.67
C GLN A 105 5.40 -7.33 2.37
N ILE A 106 4.22 -6.77 2.66
CA ILE A 106 3.99 -5.32 2.51
C ILE A 106 4.66 -4.56 3.66
N GLN A 107 5.33 -3.45 3.37
CA GLN A 107 5.88 -2.61 4.43
C GLN A 107 4.79 -2.00 5.31
N GLN A 108 4.99 -2.05 6.64
CA GLN A 108 4.04 -1.52 7.63
C GLN A 108 3.67 -0.05 7.41
N LYS A 109 4.61 0.77 6.91
CA LYS A 109 4.36 2.19 6.56
C LYS A 109 3.26 2.32 5.50
N LYS A 110 3.26 1.46 4.47
CA LYS A 110 2.25 1.46 3.39
C LYS A 110 0.89 1.00 3.91
N ILE A 111 0.85 0.00 4.78
CA ILE A 111 -0.38 -0.46 5.45
C ILE A 111 -0.96 0.66 6.33
N LYS A 112 -0.14 1.32 7.15
CA LYS A 112 -0.55 2.46 7.99
C LYS A 112 -1.09 3.61 7.14
N ALA A 113 -0.41 3.96 6.05
CA ALA A 113 -0.84 5.00 5.12
C ALA A 113 -2.20 4.66 4.47
N PHE A 114 -2.38 3.41 4.03
CA PHE A 114 -3.65 2.94 3.49
C PHE A 114 -4.77 3.01 4.54
N LYS A 115 -4.55 2.48 5.74
CA LYS A 115 -5.51 2.61 6.86
C LYS A 115 -5.83 4.08 7.16
N GLY A 116 -4.84 4.99 7.05
CA GLY A 116 -5.04 6.44 7.15
C GLY A 116 -6.02 6.97 6.10
N LYS A 117 -5.80 6.65 4.82
CA LYS A 117 -6.71 7.03 3.72
C LYS A 117 -8.13 6.50 3.94
N VAL A 118 -8.27 5.22 4.31
CA VAL A 118 -9.58 4.63 4.64
C VAL A 118 -10.24 5.37 5.80
N LYS A 119 -9.50 5.73 6.84
CA LYS A 119 -10.03 6.49 7.99
C LYS A 119 -10.61 7.85 7.57
N LEU A 120 -9.94 8.54 6.64
CA LEU A 120 -10.39 9.84 6.11
C LEU A 120 -11.68 9.70 5.30
N ILE A 121 -11.76 8.71 4.41
CA ILE A 121 -12.96 8.46 3.59
C ILE A 121 -14.14 8.05 4.49
N THR A 122 -13.89 7.20 5.48
CA THR A 122 -14.92 6.69 6.40
C THR A 122 -15.10 7.57 7.65
N LYS A 123 -14.82 8.88 7.56
CA LYS A 123 -14.92 9.79 8.69
C LYS A 123 -16.37 9.89 9.17
N ARG A 124 -16.58 9.76 10.48
CA ARG A 124 -17.93 9.65 11.09
C ARG A 124 -18.69 10.96 11.19
N ASN A 125 -18.01 12.11 11.08
CA ASN A 125 -18.63 13.43 11.15
C ASN A 125 -19.12 13.94 9.78
N SER A 126 -18.92 13.17 8.70
CA SER A 126 -19.44 13.53 7.38
C SER A 126 -20.92 13.09 7.25
N PRO A 127 -21.80 13.90 6.63
CA PRO A 127 -23.20 13.54 6.38
C PRO A 127 -23.40 12.66 5.14
N VAL A 128 -22.32 12.31 4.43
CA VAL A 128 -22.37 11.53 3.19
C VAL A 128 -22.93 10.12 3.45
N ASN A 129 -23.83 9.68 2.56
CA ASN A 129 -24.46 8.37 2.63
C ASN A 129 -23.43 7.23 2.44
N LEU A 130 -23.81 6.02 2.84
CA LEU A 130 -22.92 4.87 2.80
C LEU A 130 -22.49 4.48 1.37
N GLN A 131 -23.39 4.60 0.39
CA GLN A 131 -23.11 4.25 -1.00
C GLN A 131 -21.96 5.10 -1.57
N ARG A 132 -22.03 6.44 -1.44
CA ARG A 132 -20.96 7.32 -1.92
C ARG A 132 -19.62 7.05 -1.22
N VAL A 133 -19.64 6.74 0.07
CA VAL A 133 -18.42 6.34 0.82
C VAL A 133 -17.82 5.05 0.23
N ILE A 134 -18.65 4.08 -0.14
CA ILE A 134 -18.19 2.83 -0.77
C ILE A 134 -17.65 3.12 -2.17
N ASP A 135 -18.32 3.96 -2.97
CA ASP A 135 -17.88 4.32 -4.32
C ASP A 135 -16.52 5.03 -4.30
N GLU A 136 -16.28 5.92 -3.33
CA GLU A 136 -14.97 6.57 -3.13
C GLU A 136 -13.89 5.58 -2.67
N LEU A 137 -14.26 4.62 -1.83
CA LEU A 137 -13.34 3.63 -1.27
C LEU A 137 -12.94 2.55 -2.29
N ARG A 138 -13.85 2.17 -3.19
CA ARG A 138 -13.70 1.09 -4.18
C ARG A 138 -12.42 1.21 -5.03
N PRO A 139 -12.13 2.33 -5.73
CA PRO A 139 -10.91 2.45 -6.54
C PRO A 139 -9.64 2.42 -5.68
N LYS A 140 -9.68 2.94 -4.46
CA LYS A 140 -8.52 2.95 -3.54
C LYS A 140 -8.20 1.55 -3.04
N MET A 141 -9.21 0.77 -2.70
CA MET A 141 -9.06 -0.64 -2.32
C MET A 141 -8.55 -1.48 -3.49
N ARG A 142 -9.14 -1.32 -4.68
CA ARG A 142 -8.72 -2.02 -5.89
C ARG A 142 -7.26 -1.74 -6.23
N GLY A 143 -6.87 -0.46 -6.28
CA GLY A 143 -5.50 -0.07 -6.59
C GLY A 143 -4.50 -0.62 -5.57
N PHE A 144 -4.82 -0.58 -4.28
CA PHE A 144 -3.96 -1.14 -3.24
C PHE A 144 -3.82 -2.66 -3.37
N ALA A 145 -4.93 -3.38 -3.59
CA ALA A 145 -4.91 -4.83 -3.73
C ALA A 145 -4.13 -5.27 -4.97
N ASN A 146 -4.36 -4.64 -6.12
CA ASN A 146 -3.69 -4.99 -7.36
C ASN A 146 -2.18 -4.70 -7.31
N TYR A 147 -1.78 -3.59 -6.69
CA TYR A 147 -0.37 -3.25 -6.54
C TYR A 147 0.37 -4.26 -5.64
N PHE A 148 -0.24 -4.64 -4.52
CA PHE A 148 0.39 -5.53 -3.55
C PHE A 148 0.06 -7.01 -3.73
N ARG A 149 -0.64 -7.40 -4.80
CA ARG A 149 -0.98 -8.80 -5.09
C ARG A 149 0.26 -9.70 -5.21
N VAL A 150 1.41 -9.14 -5.57
CA VAL A 150 2.69 -9.87 -5.63
C VAL A 150 3.18 -10.34 -4.25
N ALA A 151 2.76 -9.68 -3.17
CA ALA A 151 3.14 -10.05 -1.81
C ALA A 151 2.26 -11.17 -1.25
N ASN A 152 2.81 -11.98 -0.34
CA ASN A 152 2.08 -12.96 0.46
C ASN A 152 1.25 -12.22 1.52
N CYS A 153 0.06 -11.76 1.11
CA CYS A 153 -0.74 -10.84 1.91
C CYS A 153 -2.22 -11.26 2.08
N LYS A 154 -2.57 -12.51 1.78
CA LYS A 154 -3.94 -13.03 1.92
C LYS A 154 -4.55 -12.76 3.30
N LYS A 155 -3.88 -13.20 4.37
CA LYS A 155 -4.30 -12.97 5.76
C LYS A 155 -4.43 -11.47 6.09
N LEU A 156 -3.49 -10.66 5.59
CA LEU A 156 -3.54 -9.21 5.77
C LEU A 156 -4.75 -8.59 5.05
N PHE A 157 -5.10 -9.06 3.86
CA PHE A 157 -6.30 -8.61 3.14
C PHE A 157 -7.57 -9.00 3.89
N GLU A 158 -7.64 -10.20 4.47
CA GLU A 158 -8.76 -10.63 5.32
C GLU A 158 -8.94 -9.74 6.55
N GLU A 159 -7.84 -9.45 7.26
CA GLU A 159 -7.82 -8.54 8.40
C GLU A 159 -8.23 -7.12 8.01
N LEU A 160 -7.73 -6.62 6.87
CA LEU A 160 -8.11 -5.32 6.33
C LEU A 160 -9.59 -5.26 5.95
N MET A 161 -10.12 -6.29 5.28
CA MET A 161 -11.54 -6.38 4.91
C MET A 161 -12.44 -6.43 6.13
N ALA A 162 -12.10 -7.23 7.15
CA ALA A 162 -12.83 -7.26 8.42
C ALA A 162 -12.84 -5.87 9.09
N TRP A 163 -11.69 -5.20 9.13
CA TRP A 163 -11.56 -3.86 9.69
C TRP A 163 -12.34 -2.81 8.88
N ILE A 164 -12.28 -2.85 7.55
CA ILE A 164 -13.02 -1.94 6.65
C ILE A 164 -14.54 -2.12 6.83
N ARG A 165 -15.05 -3.36 6.78
CA ARG A 165 -16.48 -3.63 7.00
C ARG A 165 -16.95 -3.12 8.36
N ARG A 166 -16.15 -3.31 9.42
CA ARG A 166 -16.44 -2.74 10.74
C ARG A 166 -16.50 -1.21 10.72
N ARG A 167 -15.64 -0.54 9.95
CA ARG A 167 -15.70 0.92 9.77
C ARG A 167 -16.95 1.38 9.06
N LEU A 168 -17.35 0.70 7.99
CA LEU A 168 -18.58 0.98 7.27
C LEU A 168 -19.81 0.80 8.18
N ARG A 169 -19.86 -0.29 8.97
CA ARG A 169 -20.89 -0.48 10.01
C ARG A 169 -20.92 0.68 11.01
N SER A 170 -19.76 1.08 11.54
CA SER A 170 -19.68 2.20 12.49
C SER A 170 -20.15 3.52 11.89
N LYS A 171 -19.84 3.79 10.62
CA LYS A 171 -20.32 4.96 9.89
C LYS A 171 -21.84 4.91 9.72
N GLN A 172 -22.38 3.77 9.29
CA GLN A 172 -23.82 3.60 9.10
C GLN A 172 -24.61 3.74 10.40
N MET A 173 -24.11 3.16 11.50
CA MET A 173 -24.70 3.35 12.82
C MET A 173 -24.73 4.83 13.23
N LYS A 174 -23.66 5.57 12.95
CA LYS A 174 -23.63 7.02 13.20
C LYS A 174 -24.64 7.78 12.33
N LEU A 175 -24.80 7.40 11.06
CA LEU A 175 -25.80 8.00 10.15
C LEU A 175 -27.24 7.75 10.63
N TRP A 176 -27.51 6.59 11.22
CA TRP A 176 -28.82 6.29 11.82
C TRP A 176 -29.15 7.14 13.05
N LYS A 177 -28.14 7.65 13.75
CA LYS A 177 -28.21 8.50 14.96
C LYS A 177 -28.88 7.84 16.17
N LYS A 178 -30.12 7.33 16.01
CA LYS A 178 -30.97 6.75 17.06
C LYS A 178 -30.97 5.21 17.02
N PRO A 179 -30.92 4.52 18.18
CA PRO A 179 -31.02 3.05 18.26
C PRO A 179 -32.31 2.47 17.68
N ALA A 180 -33.43 3.22 17.73
CA ALA A 180 -34.70 2.81 17.17
C ALA A 180 -34.62 2.49 15.65
N LYS A 181 -33.79 3.23 14.90
CA LYS A 181 -33.59 2.96 13.47
C LYS A 181 -32.88 1.62 13.25
N LEU A 182 -31.90 1.29 14.09
CA LEU A 182 -31.20 0.01 14.09
C LEU A 182 -32.17 -1.13 14.46
N GLN A 183 -32.96 -0.96 15.51
CA GLN A 183 -33.99 -1.93 15.92
C GLN A 183 -34.98 -2.22 14.78
N ARG A 184 -35.47 -1.19 14.11
CA ARG A 184 -36.35 -1.35 12.94
C ARG A 184 -35.68 -2.15 11.82
N VAL A 185 -34.40 -1.89 11.52
CA VAL A 185 -33.65 -2.66 10.50
C VAL A 185 -33.45 -4.12 10.94
N LEU A 186 -33.20 -4.36 12.22
CA LEU A 186 -33.11 -5.71 12.78
C LEU A 186 -34.42 -6.48 12.60
N ARG A 187 -35.57 -5.86 12.96
CA ARG A 187 -36.89 -6.45 12.77
C ARG A 187 -37.21 -6.71 11.29
N GLN A 188 -36.88 -5.77 10.41
CA GLN A 188 -37.01 -5.93 8.94
C GLN A 188 -36.20 -7.11 8.38
N ARG A 189 -35.10 -7.47 9.05
CA ARG A 189 -34.26 -8.62 8.69
C ARG A 189 -34.62 -9.90 9.44
N GLY A 190 -35.72 -9.91 10.20
CA GLY A 190 -36.21 -11.11 10.89
C GLY A 190 -35.61 -11.38 12.28
N TYR A 191 -34.89 -10.43 12.88
CA TYR A 191 -34.40 -10.61 14.26
C TYR A 191 -35.57 -10.59 15.26
N GLN A 192 -35.76 -11.67 16.02
CA GLN A 192 -36.85 -11.82 17.00
C GLN A 192 -36.44 -11.59 18.47
N GLY A 193 -35.14 -11.55 18.78
CA GLY A 193 -34.65 -11.39 20.15
C GLY A 193 -34.91 -10.02 20.78
N ASP A 194 -34.59 -9.90 22.07
CA ASP A 194 -34.62 -8.64 22.79
C ASP A 194 -33.55 -7.68 22.30
N PHE A 195 -33.88 -6.40 22.27
CA PHE A 195 -32.98 -5.33 21.87
C PHE A 195 -32.83 -4.31 23.00
N LYS A 196 -31.64 -4.26 23.61
CA LYS A 196 -31.25 -3.18 24.51
C LYS A 196 -30.63 -2.04 23.71
N ALA A 197 -31.04 -0.81 23.98
CA ALA A 197 -30.54 0.37 23.26
C ALA A 197 -29.02 0.50 23.42
N ILE A 198 -28.30 0.64 22.30
CA ILE A 198 -26.83 0.76 22.27
C ILE A 198 -26.38 2.14 21.80
N LYS A 199 -25.24 2.62 22.30
CA LYS A 199 -24.62 3.87 21.84
C LYS A 199 -24.20 3.76 20.36
N MET A 200 -24.89 4.47 19.47
CA MET A 200 -24.66 4.42 18.01
C MET A 200 -23.28 4.96 17.58
N ILE A 201 -22.63 5.73 18.45
CA ILE A 201 -21.33 6.36 18.20
C ILE A 201 -20.14 5.52 18.68
N SER A 202 -20.37 4.42 19.40
CA SER A 202 -19.29 3.62 19.99
C SER A 202 -18.64 2.70 18.94
N TRP A 203 -17.32 2.72 18.86
CA TRP A 203 -16.55 1.80 17.99
C TRP A 203 -16.70 0.34 18.41
N ARG A 204 -16.90 0.08 19.71
CA ARG A 204 -17.14 -1.27 20.26
C ARG A 204 -18.44 -1.84 19.70
N ASN A 205 -19.49 -1.02 19.62
CA ASN A 205 -20.82 -1.45 19.22
C ASN A 205 -20.92 -1.84 17.73
N ALA A 206 -20.01 -1.32 16.88
CA ALA A 206 -19.90 -1.73 15.48
C ALA A 206 -19.46 -3.20 15.28
N CYS A 207 -18.97 -3.84 16.34
CA CYS A 207 -18.60 -5.27 16.39
C CYS A 207 -19.66 -6.14 17.07
N SER A 208 -20.81 -5.56 17.46
CA SER A 208 -21.87 -6.32 18.13
C SER A 208 -22.61 -7.24 17.17
N GLN A 209 -23.19 -8.33 17.69
CA GLN A 209 -24.05 -9.22 16.93
C GLN A 209 -25.18 -8.46 16.22
N HIS A 210 -25.81 -7.50 16.89
CA HIS A 210 -26.82 -6.61 16.30
C HIS A 210 -26.29 -5.83 15.09
N ALA A 211 -25.06 -5.30 15.14
CA ALA A 211 -24.45 -4.59 14.00
C ALA A 211 -24.14 -5.54 12.84
N HIS A 212 -23.70 -6.77 13.13
CA HIS A 212 -23.43 -7.78 12.11
C HIS A 212 -24.72 -8.31 11.46
N TYR A 213 -25.77 -8.52 12.25
CA TYR A 213 -27.06 -9.00 11.76
C TYR A 213 -27.78 -7.93 10.92
N SER A 214 -27.75 -6.67 11.35
CA SER A 214 -28.35 -5.55 10.60
C SER A 214 -27.57 -5.19 9.32
N MET A 215 -26.27 -5.48 9.28
CA MET A 215 -25.38 -5.19 8.16
C MET A 215 -24.43 -6.38 7.92
N PRO A 216 -24.94 -7.48 7.35
CA PRO A 216 -24.14 -8.66 7.03
C PRO A 216 -23.15 -8.34 5.91
N ASN A 217 -22.21 -9.26 5.66
CA ASN A 217 -21.23 -9.07 4.59
C ASN A 217 -21.92 -8.98 3.21
N SER A 218 -22.98 -9.75 2.98
CA SER A 218 -23.78 -9.73 1.74
C SER A 218 -24.33 -8.34 1.39
N LEU A 219 -24.72 -7.55 2.38
CA LEU A 219 -25.15 -6.16 2.16
C LEU A 219 -24.02 -5.33 1.51
N PHE A 220 -22.78 -5.52 1.93
CA PHE A 220 -21.66 -4.78 1.34
C PHE A 220 -21.33 -5.29 -0.07
N ASP A 221 -21.60 -6.56 -0.36
CA ASP A 221 -21.45 -7.14 -1.69
C ASP A 221 -22.52 -6.56 -2.64
N GLU A 222 -23.77 -6.43 -2.19
CA GLU A 222 -24.86 -5.74 -2.91
C GLU A 222 -24.52 -4.28 -3.22
N LEU A 223 -23.89 -3.57 -2.27
CA LEU A 223 -23.40 -2.19 -2.45
C LEU A 223 -22.12 -2.12 -3.32
N LYS A 224 -21.70 -3.25 -3.90
CA LYS A 224 -20.52 -3.41 -4.75
C LYS A 224 -19.23 -2.98 -4.07
N LEU A 225 -19.06 -3.27 -2.78
CA LEU A 225 -17.78 -3.11 -2.10
C LEU A 225 -16.73 -4.02 -2.77
N PHE A 226 -15.55 -3.48 -3.05
CA PHE A 226 -14.47 -4.29 -3.61
C PHE A 226 -13.99 -5.30 -2.55
N ASP A 227 -13.97 -6.58 -2.90
CA ASP A 227 -13.49 -7.63 -2.00
C ASP A 227 -12.02 -7.96 -2.26
N MET A 228 -11.15 -7.48 -1.39
CA MET A 228 -9.70 -7.75 -1.48
C MET A 228 -9.39 -9.24 -1.25
N ASN A 229 -10.27 -9.99 -0.59
CA ASN A 229 -10.04 -11.41 -0.33
C ASN A 229 -10.08 -12.25 -1.61
N LYS A 230 -10.75 -11.77 -2.67
CA LYS A 230 -10.83 -12.49 -3.95
C LYS A 230 -9.60 -12.29 -4.83
N VAL A 231 -8.69 -11.40 -4.45
CA VAL A 231 -7.46 -11.16 -5.19
C VAL A 231 -6.51 -12.32 -4.90
N GLU A 232 -6.00 -12.93 -5.97
CA GLU A 232 -4.92 -13.91 -5.91
C GLU A 232 -3.62 -13.21 -5.51
N THR A 233 -2.93 -13.76 -4.49
CA THR A 233 -1.75 -13.13 -3.90
C THR A 233 -0.57 -14.09 -3.85
N GLY A 234 0.65 -13.57 -3.87
CA GLY A 234 1.87 -14.39 -3.75
C GLY A 234 2.44 -14.89 -5.07
N ILE A 235 2.05 -14.25 -6.19
CA ILE A 235 2.39 -14.65 -7.58
C ILE A 235 3.91 -14.79 -7.81
N SER A 236 4.75 -14.10 -7.03
CA SER A 236 6.21 -14.13 -7.20
C SER A 236 6.92 -15.20 -6.36
N VAL A 237 6.21 -16.01 -5.56
CA VAL A 237 6.83 -17.11 -4.80
C VAL A 237 6.59 -18.40 -5.58
N PRO A 238 7.64 -19.06 -6.11
CA PRO A 238 7.48 -20.35 -6.76
C PRO A 238 6.87 -21.35 -5.76
N SER A 239 5.83 -22.07 -6.18
CA SER A 239 5.35 -23.26 -5.48
C SER A 239 6.39 -24.36 -5.70
N TRP A 240 7.27 -24.56 -4.71
CA TRP A 240 8.14 -25.73 -4.65
C TRP A 240 7.38 -26.91 -4.06
#